data_AF-A0A668A0T0-F1
#
_entry.id   AF-A0A668A0T0-F1
#
_cell.length_a   1.000
_cell.length_b   1.000
_cell.length_c   1.000
_cell.angle_alpha   90.00
_cell.angle_beta   90.00
_cell.angle_gamma   90.00
#
_symmetry.space_group_name_H-M   'P 1'
#
loop_
_entity.id
_entity.type
_entity.pdbx_description
1 polymer ?
#
loop_
_entity_poly.entity_id
_entity_poly.type
_entity_poly.pdbx_seq_one_letter_code
_entity_poly.pdbx_strand_id
1 'polypeptide(L)'
;MTEVVHPPESVYNLIPKEEVKVEKPPRYMSKFRTTVVQEKKSNKDLMRTMGPAKAEMPSPEKYLRKHSKEPKLPETVCTSAVEHSFTNFIYVPKRMDNPTMGIHTTKNFVKTNALANVMAVPKKVQPTSADTKNGDKQVLENSGLVPKYIKRKVGL
;
A
#
# COMPACT_ATOMS: atom_id res chain seq x y z
N MET A 1 -44.80 10.42 -4.95
CA MET A 1 -45.78 11.36 -4.38
C MET A 1 -46.70 11.76 -5.52
N THR A 2 -48.00 11.56 -5.38
CA THR A 2 -48.99 11.85 -6.43
C THR A 2 -49.05 13.35 -6.66
N GLU A 3 -48.71 13.81 -7.86
CA GLU A 3 -48.88 15.22 -8.23
C GLU A 3 -50.37 15.51 -8.26
N VAL A 4 -50.84 16.29 -7.28
CA VAL A 4 -52.24 16.69 -7.19
C VAL A 4 -52.46 17.75 -8.27
N VAL A 5 -53.13 17.37 -9.36
CA VAL A 5 -53.53 18.28 -10.44
C VAL A 5 -54.70 19.11 -9.92
N HIS A 6 -54.51 20.42 -9.81
CA HIS A 6 -55.55 21.35 -9.36
C HIS A 6 -56.23 21.98 -10.59
N PRO A 7 -57.56 22.19 -10.58
CA PRO A 7 -58.25 22.94 -11.62
C PRO A 7 -57.71 24.39 -11.70
N PRO A 8 -57.80 25.04 -12.88
CA PRO A 8 -57.23 26.38 -13.10
C PRO A 8 -57.84 27.44 -12.17
N GLU A 9 -59.08 27.24 -11.76
CA GLU A 9 -59.80 28.10 -10.82
C GLU A 9 -60.15 27.28 -9.57
N SER A 10 -59.60 27.67 -8.42
CA SER A 10 -59.87 27.02 -7.14
C SER A 10 -59.87 28.06 -6.02
N VAL A 11 -60.91 28.04 -5.18
CA VAL A 11 -61.07 28.93 -4.03
C VAL A 11 -59.88 28.85 -3.06
N TYR A 12 -59.22 27.68 -3.01
CA TYR A 12 -58.06 27.46 -2.15
C TYR A 12 -56.75 28.09 -2.66
N ASN A 13 -56.71 28.53 -3.93
CA ASN A 13 -55.55 29.19 -4.54
C ASN A 13 -55.67 30.72 -4.57
N LEU A 14 -56.72 31.29 -3.94
CA LEU A 14 -56.97 32.74 -3.93
C LEU A 14 -55.92 33.52 -3.14
N ILE A 15 -55.29 32.89 -2.16
CA ILE A 15 -54.19 33.47 -1.38
C ILE A 15 -52.89 32.92 -1.96
N PRO A 16 -51.98 33.78 -2.47
CA PRO A 16 -50.66 33.35 -2.89
C PRO A 16 -49.95 32.62 -1.76
N LYS A 17 -49.47 31.40 -2.03
CA LYS A 17 -48.63 30.68 -1.07
C LYS A 17 -47.33 31.47 -0.91
N GLU A 18 -46.91 31.67 0.33
CA GLU A 18 -45.64 32.32 0.61
C GLU A 18 -44.52 31.54 -0.08
N GLU A 19 -43.79 32.21 -0.98
CA GLU A 19 -42.67 31.61 -1.67
C GLU A 19 -41.58 31.31 -0.64
N VAL A 20 -41.33 30.03 -0.37
CA VAL A 20 -40.23 29.60 0.49
C VAL A 20 -38.93 29.99 -0.19
N LYS A 21 -38.29 31.06 0.28
CA LYS A 21 -36.98 31.50 -0.21
C LYS A 21 -35.97 30.42 0.09
N VAL A 22 -35.53 29.70 -0.95
CA VAL A 22 -34.46 28.71 -0.80
C VAL A 22 -33.16 29.44 -0.50
N GLU A 23 -32.63 29.26 0.70
CA GLU A 23 -31.32 29.79 1.06
C GLU A 23 -30.23 29.09 0.26
N LYS A 24 -29.33 29.89 -0.32
CA LYS A 24 -28.19 29.34 -1.08
C LYS A 24 -27.26 28.60 -0.11
N PRO A 25 -26.77 27.41 -0.48
CA PRO A 25 -25.84 26.68 0.37
C PRO A 25 -24.54 27.49 0.55
N PRO A 26 -23.84 27.31 1.68
CA PRO A 26 -22.57 27.97 1.92
C PRO A 26 -21.56 27.60 0.84
N ARG A 27 -20.73 28.59 0.47
CA ARG A 27 -19.67 28.38 -0.52
C ARG A 27 -18.67 27.34 -0.01
N TYR A 28 -18.28 26.39 -0.88
CA TYR A 28 -17.22 25.45 -0.58
C TYR A 28 -15.91 26.15 -0.19
N MET A 29 -15.26 25.63 0.85
CA MET A 29 -13.94 26.08 1.29
C MET A 29 -12.99 24.88 1.33
N SER A 30 -11.78 25.07 0.77
CA SER A 30 -10.75 24.03 0.75
C SER A 30 -10.33 23.64 2.17
N LYS A 31 -10.16 22.34 2.40
CA LYS A 31 -9.62 21.75 3.64
C LYS A 31 -8.23 22.29 3.98
N PHE A 32 -7.46 22.70 2.97
CA PHE A 32 -6.08 23.19 3.11
C PHE A 32 -5.99 24.72 3.27
N ARG A 33 -7.12 25.42 3.44
CA ARG A 33 -7.09 26.89 3.57
C ARG A 33 -6.26 27.34 4.76
N THR A 34 -6.38 26.66 5.90
CA THR A 34 -5.65 27.00 7.14
C THR A 34 -4.15 26.77 6.99
N THR A 35 -3.74 25.66 6.38
CA THR A 35 -2.33 25.32 6.15
C THR A 35 -1.67 26.34 5.23
N VAL A 36 -2.31 26.70 4.12
CA VAL A 36 -1.80 27.72 3.17
C VAL A 36 -1.62 29.09 3.86
N VAL A 37 -2.52 29.47 4.78
CA VAL A 37 -2.38 30.72 5.54
C VAL A 37 -1.19 30.65 6.50
N GLN A 38 -0.95 29.51 7.15
CA GLN A 38 0.18 29.31 8.05
C GLN A 38 1.52 29.32 7.28
N GLU A 39 1.62 28.57 6.18
CA GLU A 39 2.81 28.53 5.33
C GLU A 39 3.17 29.90 4.74
N LYS A 40 2.15 30.68 4.36
CA LYS A 40 2.35 32.06 3.87
C LYS A 40 2.86 33.00 4.96
N LYS A 41 2.57 32.72 6.24
CA LYS A 41 3.02 33.52 7.38
C LYS A 41 4.42 33.09 7.87
N SER A 42 4.71 31.80 7.92
CA SER A 42 5.99 31.27 8.43
C SER A 42 7.20 31.68 7.59
N ASN A 43 7.04 31.76 6.27
CA ASN A 43 8.14 32.07 5.35
C ASN A 43 8.43 33.58 5.18
N LYS A 44 7.85 34.42 6.04
CA LYS A 44 8.02 35.89 5.97
C LYS A 44 8.79 36.39 7.17
N ASP A 45 9.95 36.95 6.88
CA ASP A 45 10.68 37.79 7.81
C ASP A 45 10.10 39.23 7.76
N LEU A 46 9.93 39.85 8.92
CA LEU A 46 9.16 41.09 9.12
C LEU A 46 9.73 42.28 8.33
N MET A 47 11.05 42.31 8.11
CA MET A 47 11.74 43.47 7.54
C MET A 47 12.86 43.11 6.55
N ARG A 48 12.72 41.98 5.84
CA ARG A 48 13.78 41.44 4.95
C ARG A 48 14.22 42.36 3.81
N THR A 49 13.31 43.15 3.23
CA THR A 49 13.60 43.94 2.01
C THR A 49 14.21 45.30 2.30
N MET A 50 13.65 46.05 3.27
CA MET A 50 14.04 47.45 3.53
C MET A 50 14.56 47.69 4.95
N GLY A 51 14.64 46.64 5.79
CA GLY A 51 15.02 46.79 7.19
C GLY A 51 13.99 47.57 8.04
N PRO A 52 14.34 47.90 9.30
CA PRO A 52 13.46 48.66 10.19
C PRO A 52 13.36 50.12 9.74
N ALA A 53 12.15 50.70 9.84
CA ALA A 53 11.90 52.10 9.45
C ALA A 53 12.69 53.12 10.30
N LYS A 54 12.97 52.77 11.56
CA LYS A 54 13.89 53.51 12.45
C LYS A 54 14.81 52.49 13.10
N ALA A 55 16.11 52.61 12.84
CA ALA A 55 17.10 51.77 13.50
C ALA A 55 17.19 52.15 14.98
N GLU A 56 17.04 51.17 15.87
CA GLU A 56 17.19 51.40 17.30
C GLU A 56 18.67 51.65 17.64
N MET A 57 18.95 52.74 18.35
CA MET A 57 20.31 53.01 18.82
C MET A 57 20.69 52.01 19.92
N PRO A 58 21.94 51.51 19.94
CA PRO A 58 22.37 50.57 20.97
C PRO A 58 22.33 51.25 22.35
N SER A 59 21.49 50.73 23.25
CA SER A 59 21.44 51.19 24.64
C SER A 59 22.70 50.70 25.38
N PRO A 60 23.34 51.55 26.21
CA PRO A 60 24.49 51.16 27.03
C PRO A 60 24.25 49.96 27.94
N GLU A 61 22.99 49.68 28.30
CA GLU A 61 22.60 48.54 29.14
C GLU A 61 22.58 47.20 28.38
N LYS A 62 22.39 47.23 27.05
CA LYS A 62 22.27 46.05 26.19
C LYS A 62 23.59 45.69 25.50
N TYR A 63 24.71 45.84 26.22
CA TYR A 63 26.03 45.47 25.72
C TYR A 63 26.20 43.94 25.65
N LEU A 64 27.04 43.48 24.72
CA LEU A 64 27.31 42.05 24.52
C LEU A 64 28.10 41.49 25.72
N ARG A 65 27.54 40.48 26.40
CA ARG A 65 28.20 39.74 27.48
C ARG A 65 28.84 38.45 26.94
N LYS A 66 29.84 37.90 27.65
CA LYS A 66 30.43 36.58 27.31
C LYS A 66 29.33 35.51 27.27
N HIS A 67 29.43 34.59 26.30
CA HIS A 67 28.51 33.46 26.10
C HIS A 67 27.03 33.83 25.81
N SER A 68 26.73 35.10 25.50
CA SER A 68 25.34 35.56 25.25
C SER A 68 24.71 35.04 23.95
N LYS A 69 25.54 34.74 22.93
CA LYS A 69 25.09 34.25 21.62
C LYS A 69 25.25 32.74 21.46
N GLU A 70 25.73 32.05 22.49
CA GLU A 70 25.95 30.61 22.39
C GLU A 70 24.59 29.89 22.42
N PRO A 71 24.33 28.98 21.47
CA PRO A 71 23.09 28.22 21.45
C PRO A 71 23.07 27.30 22.67
N LYS A 72 22.09 27.49 23.55
CA LYS A 72 21.86 26.58 24.67
C LYS A 72 21.21 25.32 24.12
N LEU A 73 22.00 24.25 24.05
CA LEU A 73 21.47 22.94 23.75
C LEU A 73 20.57 22.50 24.92
N PRO A 74 19.39 21.90 24.64
CA PRO A 74 18.60 21.29 25.70
C PRO A 74 19.45 20.24 26.41
N GLU A 75 19.30 20.14 27.73
CA GLU A 75 19.92 19.05 28.49
C GLU A 75 19.46 17.72 27.89
N THR A 76 20.40 16.80 27.68
CA THR A 76 20.10 15.47 27.14
C THR A 76 19.29 14.71 28.17
N VAL A 77 17.98 14.90 28.16
CA VAL A 77 17.07 13.95 28.80
C VAL A 77 17.23 12.67 28.00
N CYS A 78 17.60 11.57 28.65
CA CYS A 78 17.52 10.23 28.08
C CYS A 78 16.03 9.92 27.83
N THR A 79 15.44 10.51 26.80
CA THR A 79 14.18 10.06 26.22
C THR A 79 14.51 8.72 25.58
N SER A 80 14.41 7.66 26.37
CA SER A 80 14.63 6.26 25.99
C SER A 80 13.60 5.74 24.97
N ALA A 81 13.02 6.62 24.15
CA ALA A 81 12.01 6.28 23.15
C ALA A 81 11.92 7.31 22.02
N VAL A 82 13.03 7.95 21.62
CA VAL A 82 13.09 8.50 20.25
C VAL A 82 13.25 7.29 19.36
N GLU A 83 12.11 6.80 18.85
CA GLU A 83 11.91 5.82 17.77
C GLU A 83 13.21 5.27 17.21
N HIS A 84 13.85 4.44 18.01
CA HIS A 84 15.09 3.87 17.58
C HIS A 84 14.73 2.92 16.44
N SER A 85 15.36 3.15 15.30
CA SER A 85 15.37 2.34 14.09
C SER A 85 15.96 0.95 14.32
N PHE A 86 15.59 0.27 15.41
CA PHE A 86 16.09 -1.05 15.77
C PHE A 86 15.30 -2.19 15.11
N THR A 87 14.22 -1.91 14.38
CA THR A 87 13.36 -2.95 13.81
C THR A 87 13.92 -3.60 12.55
N ASN A 88 14.99 -3.08 11.95
CA ASN A 88 15.56 -3.62 10.70
C ASN A 88 16.93 -4.29 10.85
N PHE A 89 17.44 -4.46 12.07
CA PHE A 89 18.68 -5.21 12.26
C PHE A 89 18.37 -6.70 12.36
N ILE A 90 18.75 -7.46 11.33
CA ILE A 90 18.78 -8.92 11.39
C ILE A 90 19.86 -9.29 12.43
N TYR A 91 19.47 -10.05 13.45
CA TYR A 91 20.37 -10.49 14.51
C TYR A 91 21.49 -11.36 13.93
N VAL A 92 22.75 -10.96 14.16
CA VAL A 92 23.93 -11.72 13.73
C VAL A 92 24.17 -12.87 14.70
N PRO A 93 24.33 -14.13 14.22
CA PRO A 93 24.64 -15.27 15.08
C PRO A 93 25.89 -15.03 15.95
N LYS A 94 25.84 -15.51 17.19
CA LYS A 94 26.96 -15.39 18.12
C LYS A 94 28.08 -16.35 17.71
N ARG A 95 29.33 -16.03 18.08
CA ARG A 95 30.49 -16.90 17.83
C ARG A 95 30.37 -18.31 18.43
N MET A 96 29.57 -18.45 19.49
CA MET A 96 29.30 -19.73 20.16
C MET A 96 28.16 -20.53 19.53
N ASP A 97 27.46 -19.95 18.55
CA ASP A 97 26.39 -20.62 17.83
C ASP A 97 27.02 -21.54 16.79
N ASN A 98 26.97 -22.85 17.07
CA ASN A 98 27.46 -23.84 16.13
C ASN A 98 26.34 -24.11 15.12
N PRO A 99 26.52 -23.81 13.82
CA PRO A 99 25.53 -24.17 12.83
C PRO A 99 25.33 -25.68 12.87
N THR A 100 24.12 -26.15 12.57
CA THR A 100 23.82 -27.58 12.43
C THR A 100 24.62 -28.14 11.24
N MET A 101 25.86 -28.53 11.51
CA MET A 101 26.81 -28.98 10.52
C MET A 101 26.44 -30.39 10.08
N GLY A 102 26.00 -30.53 8.83
CA GLY A 102 25.65 -31.82 8.23
C GLY A 102 24.43 -32.46 8.88
N ILE A 103 23.34 -32.61 8.12
CA ILE A 103 22.20 -33.43 8.57
C ILE A 103 22.67 -34.90 8.57
N HIS A 104 23.22 -35.34 9.69
CA HIS A 104 23.61 -36.73 9.89
C HIS A 104 22.35 -37.58 10.07
N THR A 105 21.74 -38.00 8.96
CA THR A 105 20.59 -38.89 9.02
C THR A 105 21.06 -40.31 9.33
N THR A 106 20.39 -40.99 10.27
CA THR A 106 20.56 -42.42 10.52
C THR A 106 19.95 -43.31 9.43
N LYS A 107 19.40 -42.70 8.37
CA LYS A 107 18.71 -43.38 7.29
C LYS A 107 19.70 -44.15 6.40
N ASN A 108 19.40 -45.42 6.15
CA ASN A 108 20.15 -46.21 5.18
C ASN A 108 19.68 -45.88 3.76
N PHE A 109 20.46 -45.06 3.04
CA PHE A 109 20.16 -44.63 1.67
C PHE A 109 20.10 -45.80 0.68
N VAL A 110 20.91 -46.85 0.87
CA VAL A 110 20.91 -48.03 -0.01
C VAL A 110 19.57 -48.77 0.08
N LYS A 111 19.12 -49.09 1.31
CA LYS A 111 17.85 -49.79 1.53
C LYS A 111 16.65 -48.95 1.10
N THR A 112 16.69 -47.65 1.36
CA THR A 112 15.56 -46.77 1.07
C THR A 112 15.44 -46.45 -0.42
N ASN A 113 16.54 -46.33 -1.15
CA ASN A 113 16.52 -46.22 -2.61
C ASN A 113 16.04 -47.53 -3.26
N ALA A 114 16.48 -48.68 -2.75
CA ALA A 114 16.01 -49.98 -3.24
C ALA A 114 14.48 -50.13 -3.06
N LEU A 115 13.97 -49.83 -1.86
CA LEU A 115 12.54 -49.86 -1.58
C LEU A 115 11.77 -48.85 -2.46
N ALA A 116 12.29 -47.63 -2.62
CA ALA A 116 11.67 -46.60 -3.46
C ALA A 116 11.57 -47.04 -4.93
N ASN A 117 12.60 -47.73 -5.45
CA ASN A 117 12.58 -48.26 -6.82
C ASN A 117 11.59 -49.44 -6.96
N VAL A 118 11.50 -50.31 -5.96
CA VAL A 118 10.53 -51.42 -5.95
C VAL A 118 9.10 -50.91 -5.87
N MET A 119 8.86 -49.86 -5.07
CA MET A 119 7.55 -49.24 -4.91
C MET A 119 7.21 -48.25 -6.03
N ALA A 120 8.16 -47.89 -6.88
CA ALA A 120 7.93 -46.94 -7.96
C ALA A 120 6.96 -47.53 -8.98
N VAL A 121 5.84 -46.84 -9.19
CA VAL A 121 4.89 -47.21 -10.23
C VAL A 121 5.52 -46.90 -11.59
N PRO A 122 5.57 -47.87 -12.53
CA PRO A 122 6.11 -47.63 -13.85
C PRO A 122 5.30 -46.53 -14.55
N LYS A 123 6.00 -45.59 -15.18
CA LYS A 123 5.36 -44.53 -15.94
C LYS A 123 4.52 -45.16 -17.05
N LYS A 124 3.22 -44.93 -17.04
CA LYS A 124 2.33 -45.35 -18.13
C LYS A 124 2.81 -44.67 -19.41
N VAL A 125 3.12 -45.47 -20.43
CA VAL A 125 3.48 -44.97 -21.75
C VAL A 125 2.31 -44.20 -22.33
N GLN A 126 2.59 -43.05 -22.94
CA GLN A 126 1.54 -42.32 -23.66
C GLN A 126 1.27 -43.04 -24.99
N PRO A 127 0.01 -43.31 -25.34
CA PRO A 127 -0.33 -43.91 -26.62
C PRO A 127 0.14 -42.97 -27.74
N THR A 128 1.06 -43.47 -28.56
CA THR A 128 1.78 -42.69 -29.56
C THR A 128 1.90 -43.54 -30.82
N SER A 129 1.55 -43.00 -31.99
CA SER A 129 1.75 -43.67 -33.29
C SER A 129 3.10 -43.28 -33.87
N ALA A 130 3.78 -44.21 -34.52
CA ALA A 130 4.99 -43.95 -35.29
C ALA A 130 4.67 -44.18 -36.77
N ASP A 131 4.73 -43.11 -37.57
CA ASP A 131 4.27 -43.17 -38.96
C ASP A 131 5.44 -43.26 -39.96
N THR A 132 6.59 -42.65 -39.62
CA THR A 132 7.75 -42.56 -40.51
C THR A 132 8.83 -43.58 -40.14
N LYS A 133 9.51 -44.16 -41.13
CA LYS A 133 10.71 -45.01 -40.95
C LYS A 133 11.85 -44.34 -40.16
N ASN A 134 11.83 -43.01 -40.05
CA ASN A 134 12.80 -42.19 -39.31
C ASN A 134 12.45 -42.04 -37.82
N GLY A 135 11.32 -42.59 -37.35
CA GLY A 135 10.96 -42.59 -35.94
C GLY A 135 10.17 -41.36 -35.45
N ASP A 136 9.59 -40.57 -36.37
CA ASP A 136 8.67 -39.49 -36.00
C ASP A 136 7.43 -40.07 -35.31
N LYS A 137 7.11 -39.50 -34.14
CA LYS A 137 6.10 -40.01 -33.23
C LYS A 137 5.03 -38.94 -32.97
N GLN A 138 3.78 -39.29 -33.21
CA GLN A 138 2.63 -38.42 -32.93
C GLN A 138 1.80 -38.94 -31.75
N VAL A 139 1.42 -38.04 -30.83
CA VAL A 139 0.58 -38.38 -29.67
C VAL A 139 -0.84 -38.69 -30.13
N LEU A 140 -1.33 -39.88 -29.79
CA LEU A 140 -2.56 -40.45 -30.37
C LEU A 140 -3.84 -39.67 -29.98
N GLU A 141 -3.83 -38.97 -28.84
CA GLU A 141 -4.94 -38.11 -28.39
C GLU A 141 -5.23 -36.95 -29.34
N ASN A 142 -4.21 -36.48 -30.09
CA ASN A 142 -4.31 -35.31 -30.97
C ASN A 142 -4.44 -35.67 -32.45
N SER A 143 -4.19 -36.94 -32.83
CA SER A 143 -4.17 -37.37 -34.24
C SER A 143 -5.58 -37.62 -34.81
N GLY A 144 -6.64 -37.37 -34.05
CA GLY A 144 -8.03 -37.61 -34.47
C GLY A 144 -8.42 -39.10 -34.53
N LEU A 145 -7.49 -40.01 -34.23
CA LEU A 145 -7.71 -41.46 -34.26
C LEU A 145 -8.34 -42.00 -32.97
N VAL A 146 -8.27 -41.24 -31.86
CA VAL A 146 -8.91 -41.60 -30.60
C VAL A 146 -10.24 -40.83 -30.45
N PRO A 147 -11.38 -41.52 -30.38
CA PRO A 147 -12.67 -40.87 -30.24
C PRO A 147 -12.86 -40.26 -28.85
N LYS A 148 -12.77 -38.93 -28.76
CA LYS A 148 -12.84 -38.18 -27.49
C LYS A 148 -14.27 -37.89 -26.98
N TYR A 149 -15.24 -37.74 -27.88
CA TYR A 149 -16.57 -37.20 -27.53
C TYR A 149 -17.75 -38.17 -27.75
N ILE A 150 -17.50 -39.44 -28.05
CA ILE A 150 -18.57 -40.41 -28.38
C ILE A 150 -19.52 -40.68 -27.20
N LYS A 151 -19.03 -40.60 -25.96
CA LYS A 151 -19.83 -40.88 -24.75
C LYS A 151 -20.50 -39.64 -24.13
N ARG A 152 -20.48 -38.48 -24.80
CA ARG A 152 -21.09 -37.27 -24.25
C ARG A 152 -22.62 -37.39 -24.31
N LYS A 153 -23.26 -37.63 -23.17
CA LYS A 153 -24.71 -37.54 -23.03
C LYS A 153 -25.11 -36.07 -23.12
N VAL A 154 -25.70 -35.69 -24.26
CA VAL A 154 -26.37 -34.39 -24.41
C VAL A 154 -27.65 -34.49 -23.58
N GLY A 155 -27.72 -33.75 -22.47
CA GLY A 155 -28.96 -33.60 -21.71
C GLY A 155 -29.93 -32.78 -22.54
N LEU A 156 -30.91 -33.46 -23.13
CA LEU A 156 -32.16 -32.88 -23.62
C LEU A 156 -33.14 -32.77 -22.45
#